data_AF-A0A6A0H194-F1
#
_entry.id   AF-A0A6A0H194-F1
#
_cell.length_a   1.000
_cell.length_b   1.000
_cell.length_c   1.000
_cell.angle_alpha   90.00
_cell.angle_beta   90.00
_cell.angle_gamma   90.00
#
_symmetry.space_group_name_H-M   'P 1'
#
loop_
_entity.id
_entity.type
_entity.pdbx_description
1 polymer ?
#
loop_
_entity_poly.entity_id
_entity_poly.type
_entity_poly.pdbx_seq_one_letter_code
_entity_poly.pdbx_strand_id
1 'polypeptide(L)' 'MCRGTEQSLNECRGINWGVSDCDHSEDAGVFCSDPETIRLVGGSGPHQGRVEVKLSGVWGTVCDDDFDDYDAS' A
#
# COMPACT_ATOMS: atom_id res chain seq x y z
N MET A 1 18.33 14.27 -4.89
CA MET A 1 18.02 14.45 -3.45
C MET A 1 16.92 15.49 -3.26
N CYS A 2 15.77 15.04 -2.77
CA CYS A 2 14.64 15.89 -2.40
C CYS A 2 14.88 16.58 -1.04
N ARG A 3 14.22 17.73 -0.81
CA ARG A 3 14.17 18.43 0.48
C ARG A 3 12.97 18.02 1.33
N GLY A 4 11.95 17.42 0.71
CA GLY A 4 10.70 17.01 1.36
C GLY A 4 9.62 18.08 1.33
N THR A 5 9.77 19.12 0.51
CA THR A 5 8.80 20.22 0.35
C THR A 5 8.33 20.40 -1.09
N GLU A 6 8.95 19.69 -2.02
CA GLU A 6 8.58 19.57 -3.41
C GLU A 6 7.17 18.97 -3.55
N GLN A 7 6.41 19.42 -4.55
CA GLN A 7 5.08 18.85 -4.82
C GLN A 7 5.14 17.60 -5.70
N SER A 8 6.25 17.40 -6.41
CA SER A 8 6.47 16.24 -7.26
C SER A 8 7.92 15.78 -7.20
N LEU A 9 8.16 14.49 -7.47
CA LEU A 9 9.53 13.94 -7.50
C LEU A 9 10.41 14.62 -8.56
N ASN A 10 9.82 15.10 -9.66
CA ASN A 10 10.54 15.78 -10.74
C ASN A 10 11.15 17.13 -10.33
N GLU A 11 10.69 17.73 -9.23
CA GLU A 11 11.25 18.97 -8.69
C GLU A 11 12.48 18.72 -7.81
N CYS A 12 12.73 17.47 -7.42
CA CYS A 12 13.86 17.14 -6.58
C CYS A 12 15.18 17.34 -7.32
N ARG A 13 16.11 18.09 -6.70
CA ARG A 13 17.41 18.37 -7.29
C ARG A 13 18.22 17.09 -7.51
N GLY A 14 18.82 16.92 -8.69
CA GLY A 14 19.75 15.83 -8.96
C GLY A 14 19.09 14.50 -9.29
N ILE A 15 17.81 14.49 -9.68
CA ILE A 15 17.27 13.36 -10.45
C ILE A 15 17.67 13.57 -11.92
N ASN A 16 18.75 12.92 -12.34
CA ASN A 16 19.15 12.88 -13.75
C ASN A 16 18.51 11.67 -14.40
N TRP A 17 17.24 11.79 -14.78
CA TRP A 17 16.50 10.72 -15.46
C TRP A 17 17.26 10.23 -16.71
N GLY A 18 17.49 8.92 -16.81
CA GLY A 18 18.12 8.31 -17.98
C GLY A 18 19.64 8.49 -18.09
N VAL A 19 20.31 9.01 -17.05
CA VAL A 19 21.79 9.08 -16.97
C VAL A 19 22.25 8.29 -15.74
N SER A 20 22.12 6.98 -15.83
CA SER A 20 22.52 6.01 -14.81
C SER A 20 22.85 4.66 -15.46
N ASP A 21 23.58 3.82 -14.77
CA ASP A 21 23.84 2.41 -15.11
C ASP A 21 22.78 1.46 -14.51
N CYS A 22 21.70 2.01 -13.96
CA CYS A 22 20.66 1.24 -13.29
C CYS A 22 19.96 0.24 -14.24
N ASP A 23 19.83 -0.99 -13.75
CA ASP A 23 18.89 -2.01 -14.22
C ASP A 23 17.68 -2.12 -13.27
N HIS A 24 16.77 -3.06 -13.57
CA HIS A 24 15.53 -3.22 -12.79
C HIS A 24 15.72 -3.80 -11.39
N SER A 25 16.91 -4.28 -11.03
CA SER A 25 17.24 -4.67 -9.66
C SER A 25 17.40 -3.48 -8.72
N GLU A 26 17.50 -2.27 -9.26
CA GLU A 26 17.65 -1.00 -8.54
C GLU A 26 16.37 -0.17 -8.54
N ASP A 27 15.24 -0.75 -8.96
CA ASP A 27 13.95 -0.07 -8.98
C ASP A 27 13.57 0.41 -7.56
N ALA A 28 13.41 1.72 -7.42
CA ALA A 28 13.02 2.35 -6.17
C ALA A 28 11.49 2.32 -5.99
N GLY A 29 11.03 1.82 -4.84
CA GLY A 29 9.62 1.81 -4.45
C GLY A 29 9.38 2.52 -3.12
N VAL A 30 8.14 2.97 -2.90
CA VAL A 30 7.71 3.54 -1.61
C VAL A 30 6.43 2.85 -1.15
N PHE A 31 6.27 2.73 0.17
CA PHE A 31 5.00 2.35 0.79
C PHE A 31 4.44 3.56 1.51
N CYS A 32 3.29 4.06 1.04
CA CYS A 32 2.58 5.13 1.73
C CYS A 32 1.94 4.56 2.99
N SER A 33 2.13 5.24 4.12
CA SER A 33 1.41 4.91 5.35
C SER A 33 -0.02 5.46 5.25
N ASP A 34 -0.85 4.79 4.46
CA ASP A 34 -2.29 4.95 4.63
C ASP A 34 -2.66 4.38 6.01
N PRO A 35 -3.56 5.04 6.76
CA PRO A 35 -4.03 4.47 8.02
C PRO A 35 -4.56 3.08 7.74
N GLU A 36 -4.10 2.05 8.47
CA GLU A 36 -4.56 0.66 8.30
C GLU A 36 -6.09 0.61 8.25
N THR A 37 -6.62 0.51 7.04
CA THR A 37 -8.06 0.53 6.77
C THR A 37 -8.61 -0.88 6.67
N ILE A 38 -7.76 -1.90 6.64
CA ILE A 38 -8.13 -3.30 6.48
C ILE A 38 -7.34 -4.14 7.48
N ARG A 39 -7.98 -5.13 8.10
CA ARG A 39 -7.31 -6.12 8.95
C ARG A 39 -8.00 -7.48 8.87
N LEU A 40 -7.25 -8.52 9.22
CA LEU A 40 -7.78 -9.87 9.45
C LEU A 40 -7.89 -10.12 10.96
N VAL A 41 -9.07 -10.57 11.42
CA VAL A 41 -9.34 -10.80 12.85
C VAL A 41 -9.80 -12.24 13.09
N GLY A 42 -9.27 -12.88 14.13
CA GLY A 42 -9.73 -14.17 14.62
C GLY A 42 -9.18 -15.40 13.89
N GLY A 43 -8.15 -15.24 13.05
CA GLY A 43 -7.43 -16.37 12.47
C GLY A 43 -6.38 -16.97 13.41
N SER A 44 -5.92 -18.19 13.10
CA SER A 44 -4.82 -18.86 13.82
C SER A 44 -3.42 -18.34 13.46
N GLY A 45 -3.33 -17.38 12.54
CA GLY A 45 -2.07 -16.81 12.07
C GLY A 45 -2.29 -15.50 11.32
N PRO A 46 -1.20 -14.84 10.89
CA PRO A 46 -1.24 -13.50 10.30
C PRO A 46 -1.89 -13.43 8.91
N HIS A 47 -2.04 -14.56 8.22
CA HIS A 47 -2.55 -14.63 6.84
C HIS A 47 -3.96 -15.21 6.74
N GLN A 48 -4.75 -15.09 7.82
CA GLN A 48 -6.12 -15.60 7.84
C GLN A 48 -6.97 -14.86 8.89
N GLY A 49 -8.29 -14.82 8.66
CA GLY A 49 -9.24 -14.24 9.60
C GLY A 49 -10.45 -13.66 8.86
N ARG A 50 -11.37 -13.07 9.62
CA ARG A 50 -12.45 -12.26 9.08
C ARG A 50 -11.90 -10.92 8.59
N VAL A 51 -12.29 -10.50 7.40
CA VAL A 51 -11.97 -9.20 6.84
C VAL A 51 -12.76 -8.11 7.57
N GLU A 52 -12.07 -7.14 8.14
CA GLU A 52 -12.66 -5.93 8.72
C GLU A 52 -12.10 -4.68 8.06
N VAL A 53 -12.99 -3.74 7.75
CA VAL A 53 -12.66 -2.47 7.08
C VAL A 53 -12.99 -1.29 7.99
N LYS A 54 -12.13 -0.28 8.02
CA LYS A 54 -12.30 0.94 8.81
C LYS A 54 -12.86 2.08 7.97
N LEU A 55 -14.12 2.44 8.20
CA LEU A 55 -14.79 3.57 7.55
C LEU A 55 -15.19 4.61 8.59
N SER A 56 -14.79 5.87 8.37
CA SER A 56 -15.07 6.98 9.31
C SER A 56 -14.64 6.71 10.76
N GLY A 57 -13.53 5.99 10.94
CA GLY A 57 -12.99 5.63 12.26
C GLY A 57 -13.62 4.39 12.89
N VAL A 58 -14.63 3.79 12.27
CA VAL A 58 -15.39 2.64 12.79
C VAL A 58 -15.05 1.37 12.01
N TRP A 59 -14.88 0.26 12.71
CA TRP A 59 -14.65 -1.05 12.09
C TRP A 59 -15.97 -1.73 11.74
N GLY A 60 -16.06 -2.26 10.52
CA GLY A 60 -17.18 -3.07 10.03
C GLY A 60 -16.70 -4.33 9.32
N THR A 61 -17.62 -5.25 9.04
CA THR A 61 -17.36 -6.51 8.32
C THR A 61 -17.77 -6.40 6.85
N VAL A 62 -17.18 -7.24 6.01
CA VAL A 62 -17.60 -7.44 4.62
C VAL A 62 -18.74 -8.48 4.58
N CYS A 63 -19.73 -8.27 3.69
CA CYS A 63 -20.81 -9.24 3.44
C CYS A 63 -20.26 -10.42 2.64
N ASP A 64 -20.62 -11.65 2.99
CA ASP A 64 -20.14 -12.87 2.32
C ASP A 64 -21.00 -13.28 1.12
N ASP A 65 -22.16 -12.66 0.92
CA ASP A 65 -22.94 -12.81 -0.30
C ASP A 65 -22.09 -12.48 -1.53
N ASP A 66 -21.89 -13.46 -2.40
CA ASP A 66 -21.05 -13.43 -3.60
C ASP A 66 -19.54 -13.18 -3.36
N PHE A 67 -19.05 -13.27 -2.11
CA PHE A 67 -17.62 -13.18 -1.82
C PHE A 67 -16.89 -14.45 -2.27
N ASP A 68 -15.97 -14.33 -3.22
CA ASP A 68 -15.26 -15.47 -3.80
C ASP A 68 -13.72 -15.29 -3.82
N ASP A 69 -13.03 -16.21 -4.51
CA ASP A 69 -11.56 -16.20 -4.60
C ASP A 69 -11.01 -14.98 -5.36
N TYR A 70 -11.83 -14.31 -6.18
CA TYR A 70 -11.44 -13.08 -6.85
C TYR A 70 -11.34 -11.92 -5.85
N ASP A 71 -12.28 -11.83 -4.92
CA ASP A 71 -12.28 -10.82 -3.86
C ASP A 71 -11.17 -11.04 -2.81
N ALA A 72 -10.69 -12.29 -2.70
CA ALA A 72 -9.63 -12.68 -1.77
C ALA A 72 -8.20 -12.61 -2.36
N SER A 73 -8.04 -12.17 -3.63
CA SER A 73 -6.77 -12.19 -4.38
C SER A 73 -6.02 -10.86 -4.48
#